data_AF-L1JFN8-F1
#
_entry.id   AF-L1JFN8-F1
#
_cell.length_a   1.000
_cell.length_b   1.000
_cell.length_c   1.000
_cell.angle_alpha   90.00
_cell.angle_beta   90.00
_cell.angle_gamma   90.00
#
_symmetry.space_group_name_H-M   'P 1'
#
loop_
_entity.id
_entity.type
_entity.pdbx_description
1 polymer ?
#
loop_
_entity_poly.entity_id
_entity_poly.type
_entity_poly.pdbx_seq_one_letter_code
_entity_poly.pdbx_strand_id
1 'polypeptide(L)'
;MEIVIGDELRKDASSQSKSCQKLFKQISDGLSNQRSLVLAGSCASAASEGGNNDASNIPRGQTFIVLEAVAAGNERLLLLRSPFGSVDGSGKWKGRPEQWKQIGDEKNSVREAASRAQKGRKDVFWLSLEEFVQNFDGVVIHTFELSSAEQKRRAEIMSAFSGFPQQLKPGLSERQRKMQAKAQADQIAAELIAEEERTSKRQGPKMKKKRKGTR
;
A
#
# COMPACT_ATOMS: atom_id res chain seq x y z
N MET A 1 -0.31 -7.91 18.17
CA MET A 1 0.87 -8.04 17.27
C MET A 1 0.99 -9.51 16.94
N GLU A 2 0.81 -9.89 15.68
CA GLU A 2 0.98 -11.28 15.25
C GLU A 2 2.32 -11.37 14.52
N ILE A 3 3.22 -12.20 15.04
CA ILE A 3 4.51 -12.49 14.42
C ILE A 3 4.37 -13.87 13.78
N VAL A 4 4.45 -13.91 12.45
CA VAL A 4 4.48 -15.18 11.71
C VAL A 4 5.94 -15.45 11.37
N ILE A 5 6.56 -16.38 12.10
CA ILE A 5 7.98 -16.74 11.96
C ILE A 5 8.11 -17.75 10.81
N GLY A 6 9.04 -17.52 9.90
CA GLY A 6 9.23 -18.31 8.68
C GLY A 6 9.81 -19.70 8.90
N ASP A 7 10.24 -20.07 10.10
CA ASP A 7 10.76 -21.41 10.41
C ASP A 7 9.73 -22.53 10.17
N GLU A 8 8.43 -22.23 10.29
CA GLU A 8 7.37 -23.18 9.91
C GLU A 8 7.24 -23.37 8.39
N LEU A 9 7.70 -22.40 7.59
CA LEU A 9 7.57 -22.41 6.12
C LEU A 9 8.65 -23.23 5.42
N ARG A 10 9.76 -23.56 6.10
CA ARG A 10 10.88 -24.32 5.51
C ARG A 10 10.75 -25.85 5.60
N LYS A 11 9.74 -26.38 6.29
CA LYS A 11 9.56 -27.84 6.49
C LYS A 11 8.72 -28.47 5.37
N ASP A 12 9.20 -29.60 4.82
CA ASP A 12 8.61 -30.53 3.84
C ASP A 12 7.85 -29.95 2.63
N ALA A 13 8.24 -30.31 1.40
CA ALA A 13 7.66 -29.79 0.16
C ALA A 13 6.12 -29.96 0.03
N SER A 14 5.53 -31.02 0.61
CA SER A 14 4.07 -31.22 0.60
C SER A 14 3.33 -30.35 1.65
N SER A 15 3.99 -30.07 2.78
CA SER A 15 3.52 -29.17 3.84
C SER A 15 3.72 -27.69 3.47
N GLN A 16 4.70 -27.40 2.59
CA GLN A 16 4.97 -26.06 2.08
C GLN A 16 3.78 -25.47 1.32
N SER A 17 3.08 -26.24 0.48
CA SER A 17 1.98 -25.68 -0.33
C SER A 17 0.84 -25.13 0.53
N LYS A 18 0.41 -25.88 1.56
CA LYS A 18 -0.66 -25.43 2.47
C LYS A 18 -0.19 -24.29 3.37
N SER A 19 1.05 -24.34 3.85
CA SER A 19 1.63 -23.31 4.72
C SER A 19 1.84 -21.99 3.97
N CYS A 20 2.32 -22.04 2.74
CA CYS A 20 2.43 -20.86 1.86
C CYS A 20 1.06 -20.26 1.55
N GLN A 21 0.04 -21.09 1.28
CA GLN A 21 -1.33 -20.58 1.08
C GLN A 21 -1.88 -19.87 2.32
N LYS A 22 -1.66 -20.46 3.50
CA LYS A 22 -2.06 -19.85 4.78
C LYS A 22 -1.34 -18.54 5.02
N LEU A 23 -0.01 -18.49 4.81
CA LEU A 23 0.79 -17.27 4.93
C LEU A 23 0.30 -16.18 3.98
N PHE A 24 0.11 -16.51 2.71
CA PHE A 24 -0.38 -15.56 1.72
C PHE A 24 -1.75 -15.00 2.11
N LYS A 25 -2.65 -15.87 2.59
CA LYS A 25 -3.95 -15.44 3.10
C LYS A 25 -3.79 -14.48 4.29
N GLN A 26 -2.94 -14.79 5.27
CA GLN A 26 -2.69 -13.90 6.41
C GLN A 26 -2.14 -12.54 5.97
N ILE A 27 -1.19 -12.52 5.02
CA ILE A 27 -0.66 -11.28 4.44
C ILE A 27 -1.77 -10.50 3.73
N SER A 28 -2.56 -11.16 2.87
CA SER A 28 -3.68 -10.54 2.15
C SER A 28 -4.77 -10.00 3.08
N ASP A 29 -5.15 -10.75 4.12
CA ASP A 29 -6.12 -10.33 5.13
C ASP A 29 -5.55 -9.15 5.93
N GLY A 30 -4.26 -9.19 6.29
CA GLY A 30 -3.53 -8.11 6.91
C GLY A 30 -3.57 -6.84 6.06
N LEU A 31 -3.23 -6.92 4.77
CA LEU A 31 -3.21 -5.77 3.86
C LEU A 31 -4.62 -5.22 3.56
N SER A 32 -5.63 -6.08 3.56
CA SER A 32 -7.04 -5.67 3.38
C SER A 32 -7.53 -4.86 4.58
N ASN A 33 -6.95 -5.11 5.76
CA ASN A 33 -7.16 -4.29 6.93
C ASN A 33 -6.35 -2.99 6.80
N GLN A 34 -7.07 -1.90 6.51
CA GLN A 34 -6.53 -0.53 6.45
C GLN A 34 -5.86 -0.02 7.73
N ARG A 35 -5.91 -0.80 8.82
CA ARG A 35 -5.26 -0.55 10.11
C ARG A 35 -4.08 -1.46 10.38
N SER A 36 -3.57 -2.15 9.38
CA SER A 36 -2.42 -3.03 9.53
C SER A 36 -1.23 -2.54 8.72
N LEU A 37 -0.05 -2.73 9.29
CA LEU A 37 1.24 -2.60 8.63
C LEU A 37 1.85 -4.00 8.51
N VAL A 38 2.24 -4.38 7.31
CA VAL A 38 2.89 -5.66 7.04
C VAL A 38 4.36 -5.43 6.69
N LEU A 39 5.25 -6.00 7.49
CA LEU A 39 6.70 -5.89 7.35
C LEU A 39 7.30 -7.28 7.13
N ALA A 40 8.33 -7.37 6.30
CA ALA A 40 9.04 -8.61 6.02
C ALA A 40 10.54 -8.43 6.24
N GLY A 41 11.17 -9.33 6.99
CA GLY A 41 12.62 -9.31 7.23
C GLY A 41 13.35 -10.26 6.28
N SER A 42 14.30 -9.76 5.50
CA SER A 42 15.16 -10.60 4.66
C SER A 42 16.17 -11.36 5.51
N CYS A 43 16.59 -12.53 5.03
CA CYS A 43 17.36 -13.45 5.85
C CYS A 43 18.69 -12.83 6.31
N ALA A 44 19.01 -12.94 7.61
CA ALA A 44 20.26 -12.42 8.18
C ALA A 44 21.37 -13.47 8.24
N SER A 45 21.04 -14.76 8.10
CA SER A 45 22.00 -15.87 8.20
C SER A 45 23.06 -15.78 7.09
N ALA A 46 24.30 -15.59 7.54
CA ALA A 46 25.50 -15.35 6.75
C ALA A 46 26.24 -16.65 6.34
N ALA A 47 27.28 -16.49 5.51
CA ALA A 47 28.35 -17.46 5.23
C ALA A 47 28.07 -18.58 4.20
N SER A 48 28.01 -18.20 2.92
CA SER A 48 28.92 -18.84 1.97
C SER A 48 29.83 -17.76 1.40
N GLU A 49 30.98 -17.57 2.02
CA GLU A 49 32.14 -17.01 1.34
C GLU A 49 32.39 -17.90 0.11
N GLY A 50 31.99 -17.43 -1.08
CA GLY A 50 32.17 -18.16 -2.34
C GLY A 50 30.88 -18.82 -2.85
N GLY A 51 30.04 -18.04 -3.53
CA GLY A 51 28.90 -18.59 -4.26
C GLY A 51 27.88 -17.51 -4.62
N ASN A 52 28.16 -16.78 -5.70
CA ASN A 52 27.38 -15.65 -6.21
C ASN A 52 26.04 -16.09 -6.86
N ASN A 53 25.35 -17.10 -6.32
CA ASN A 53 24.22 -17.77 -6.95
C ASN A 53 22.85 -17.48 -6.32
N ASP A 54 22.76 -16.54 -5.37
CA ASP A 54 21.45 -16.04 -4.93
C ASP A 54 20.86 -15.15 -6.01
N ALA A 55 20.10 -15.76 -6.91
CA ALA A 55 19.51 -15.14 -8.09
C ALA A 55 18.56 -13.95 -7.80
N SER A 56 18.31 -13.61 -6.54
CA SER A 56 17.33 -12.62 -6.12
C SER A 56 17.89 -11.20 -5.92
N ASN A 57 19.21 -10.99 -5.75
CA ASN A 57 19.82 -9.68 -5.45
C ASN A 57 19.13 -8.89 -4.30
N ILE A 58 18.47 -9.59 -3.37
CA ILE A 58 17.79 -8.94 -2.24
C ILE A 58 18.81 -8.72 -1.13
N PRO A 59 19.02 -7.47 -0.66
CA PRO A 59 19.91 -7.21 0.47
C PRO A 59 19.47 -7.99 1.71
N ARG A 60 20.40 -8.74 2.29
CA ARG A 60 20.21 -9.54 3.51
C ARG A 60 20.11 -8.66 4.76
N GLY A 61 19.40 -9.16 5.78
CA GLY A 61 19.22 -8.47 7.07
C GLY A 61 18.47 -7.13 6.99
N GLN A 62 17.71 -6.89 5.92
CA GLN A 62 16.92 -5.67 5.75
C GLN A 62 15.43 -5.94 5.97
N THR A 63 14.73 -4.92 6.45
CA THR A 63 13.27 -4.97 6.55
C THR A 63 12.64 -4.27 5.36
N PHE A 64 11.60 -4.89 4.82
CA PHE A 64 10.82 -4.41 3.69
C PHE A 64 9.37 -4.21 4.12
N ILE A 65 8.68 -3.29 3.46
CA ILE A 65 7.24 -3.06 3.67
C ILE A 65 6.50 -3.82 2.58
N VAL A 66 5.57 -4.69 2.96
CA VAL A 66 4.66 -5.34 2.00
C VAL A 66 3.52 -4.36 1.73
N LEU A 67 3.34 -4.00 0.46
CA LEU A 67 2.35 -3.03 0.02
C LEU A 67 1.09 -3.68 -0.53
N GLU A 68 1.24 -4.82 -1.23
CA GLU A 68 0.14 -5.48 -1.93
C GLU A 68 0.39 -6.98 -2.01
N ALA A 69 -0.68 -7.77 -2.01
CA ALA A 69 -0.65 -9.20 -2.22
C ALA A 69 -1.74 -9.58 -3.21
N VAL A 70 -1.37 -10.22 -4.32
CA VAL A 70 -2.31 -10.51 -5.41
C VAL A 70 -2.16 -11.94 -5.90
N ALA A 71 -3.28 -12.65 -6.03
CA ALA A 71 -3.34 -13.96 -6.65
C ALA A 71 -3.62 -13.80 -8.16
N ALA A 72 -2.77 -14.34 -9.02
CA ALA A 72 -2.83 -14.23 -10.47
C ALA A 72 -2.72 -15.62 -11.14
N GLY A 73 -3.83 -16.18 -11.63
CA GLY A 73 -3.90 -17.61 -11.95
C GLY A 73 -3.43 -18.48 -10.76
N ASN A 74 -2.40 -19.30 -11.00
CA ASN A 74 -1.74 -20.13 -9.99
C ASN A 74 -0.62 -19.41 -9.23
N GLU A 75 -0.24 -18.20 -9.67
CA GLU A 75 0.81 -17.40 -9.08
C GLU A 75 0.27 -16.58 -7.90
N ARG A 76 1.12 -16.41 -6.88
CA ARG A 76 0.87 -15.55 -5.72
C ARG A 76 1.98 -14.54 -5.68
N LEU A 77 1.65 -13.27 -5.86
CA LEU A 77 2.62 -12.19 -5.99
C LEU A 77 2.51 -11.23 -4.82
N LEU A 78 3.66 -10.76 -4.35
CA LEU A 78 3.76 -9.76 -3.31
C LEU A 78 4.50 -8.53 -3.84
N LEU A 79 3.97 -7.34 -3.56
CA LEU A 79 4.62 -6.08 -3.84
C LEU A 79 5.34 -5.60 -2.59
N LEU A 80 6.66 -5.45 -2.67
CA LEU A 80 7.49 -5.01 -1.56
C LEU A 80 8.10 -3.65 -1.85
N ARG A 81 8.35 -2.89 -0.77
CA ARG A 81 9.08 -1.62 -0.79
C ARG A 81 10.29 -1.69 0.14
N SER A 82 11.44 -1.26 -0.36
CA SER A 82 12.62 -1.03 0.48
C SER A 82 12.57 0.36 1.12
N PRO A 83 12.80 0.48 2.44
CA PRO A 83 12.90 1.78 3.10
C PRO A 83 14.19 2.53 2.73
N PHE A 84 15.21 1.84 2.23
CA PHE A 84 16.52 2.42 1.90
C PHE A 84 16.64 2.89 0.44
N GLY A 85 15.54 2.83 -0.32
CA GLY A 85 15.50 3.30 -1.71
C GLY A 85 15.65 2.18 -2.72
N SER A 86 16.37 2.44 -3.81
CA SER A 86 16.48 1.52 -4.95
C SER A 86 17.05 0.18 -4.51
N VAL A 87 16.34 -0.91 -4.84
CA VAL A 87 16.86 -2.27 -4.64
C VAL A 87 17.06 -2.89 -6.00
N ASP A 88 18.29 -3.33 -6.28
CA ASP A 88 18.67 -4.02 -7.52
C ASP A 88 18.19 -5.48 -7.58
N GLY A 89 17.28 -5.84 -6.68
CA GLY A 89 16.65 -7.15 -6.62
C GLY A 89 16.19 -7.61 -7.98
N SER A 90 16.69 -8.75 -8.43
CA SER A 90 16.47 -9.38 -9.73
C SER A 90 15.27 -10.33 -9.67
N GLY A 91 14.21 -9.91 -8.98
CA GLY A 91 12.97 -10.68 -8.92
C GLY A 91 12.46 -10.94 -10.33
N LYS A 92 12.02 -12.17 -10.60
CA LYS A 92 11.51 -12.64 -11.90
C LYS A 92 10.63 -11.55 -12.56
N TRP A 93 9.75 -10.94 -11.75
CA TRP A 93 8.74 -9.96 -12.10
C TRP A 93 9.19 -8.50 -12.27
N LYS A 94 10.46 -8.17 -12.01
CA LYS A 94 11.00 -6.80 -12.17
C LYS A 94 11.33 -6.55 -13.64
N GLY A 95 10.51 -5.73 -14.31
CA GLY A 95 10.82 -5.18 -15.63
C GLY A 95 10.75 -6.17 -16.81
N ARG A 96 10.26 -7.40 -16.63
CA ARG A 96 10.05 -8.36 -17.73
C ARG A 96 8.56 -8.43 -18.13
N PRO A 97 8.09 -7.56 -19.04
CA PRO A 97 6.69 -7.54 -19.47
C PRO A 97 6.21 -8.88 -20.05
N GLU A 98 7.11 -9.73 -20.54
CA GLU A 98 6.80 -11.06 -21.07
C GLU A 98 6.20 -12.01 -20.03
N GLN A 99 6.68 -11.96 -18.79
CA GLN A 99 6.13 -12.81 -17.73
C GLN A 99 4.75 -12.34 -17.28
N TRP A 100 4.54 -11.02 -17.30
CA TRP A 100 3.21 -10.43 -17.09
C TRP A 100 2.24 -10.77 -18.22
N LYS A 101 2.72 -11.01 -19.45
CA LYS A 101 1.87 -11.44 -20.58
C LYS A 101 1.36 -12.87 -20.42
N GLN A 102 2.10 -13.75 -19.73
CA GLN A 102 1.70 -15.14 -19.50
C GLN A 102 0.54 -15.29 -18.50
N ILE A 103 0.24 -14.26 -17.71
CA ILE A 103 -0.85 -14.27 -16.72
C ILE A 103 -2.26 -14.21 -17.36
N GLY A 104 -2.35 -14.03 -18.69
CA GLY A 104 -3.63 -14.00 -19.43
C GLY A 104 -4.44 -12.72 -19.23
N ASP A 105 -5.38 -12.47 -20.15
CA ASP A 105 -6.16 -11.22 -20.21
C ASP A 105 -7.16 -11.04 -19.06
N GLU A 106 -7.50 -12.11 -18.32
CA GLU A 106 -8.45 -12.05 -17.21
C GLU A 106 -7.97 -11.23 -16.00
N LYS A 107 -6.70 -10.81 -15.95
CA LYS A 107 -6.14 -10.08 -14.80
C LYS A 107 -5.45 -8.78 -15.18
N ASN A 108 -6.15 -7.95 -15.96
CA ASN A 108 -5.81 -6.53 -16.16
C ASN A 108 -5.46 -5.81 -14.85
N SER A 109 -6.12 -6.15 -13.73
CA SER A 109 -5.85 -5.56 -12.41
C SER A 109 -4.41 -5.77 -11.91
N VAL A 110 -3.81 -6.92 -12.17
CA VAL A 110 -2.45 -7.27 -11.74
C VAL A 110 -1.43 -6.50 -12.56
N ARG A 111 -1.64 -6.45 -13.88
CA ARG A 111 -0.79 -5.70 -14.81
C ARG A 111 -0.91 -4.18 -14.58
N GLU A 112 -2.10 -3.70 -14.26
CA GLU A 112 -2.33 -2.30 -13.88
C GLU A 112 -1.75 -1.97 -12.49
N ALA A 113 -1.85 -2.86 -11.52
CA ALA A 113 -1.21 -2.71 -10.21
C ALA A 113 0.32 -2.65 -10.36
N ALA A 114 0.89 -3.57 -11.14
CA ALA A 114 2.32 -3.60 -11.43
C ALA A 114 2.80 -2.34 -12.17
N SER A 115 2.06 -1.93 -13.21
CA SER A 115 2.34 -0.71 -13.97
C SER A 115 2.27 0.55 -13.09
N ARG A 116 1.26 0.67 -12.21
CA ARG A 116 1.10 1.82 -11.32
C ARG A 116 2.17 1.86 -10.22
N ALA A 117 2.49 0.72 -9.62
CA ALA A 117 3.44 0.65 -8.52
C ALA A 117 4.89 0.93 -8.95
N GLN A 118 5.28 0.53 -10.16
CA GLN A 118 6.66 0.67 -10.66
C GLN A 118 6.92 1.93 -11.48
N LYS A 119 5.90 2.69 -11.91
CA LYS A 119 6.09 3.87 -12.77
C LYS A 119 6.92 4.95 -12.07
N GLY A 120 8.23 4.96 -12.34
CA GLY A 120 9.20 5.90 -11.78
C GLY A 120 9.71 5.56 -10.37
N ARG A 121 9.30 4.42 -9.79
CA ARG A 121 9.68 4.01 -8.44
C ARG A 121 10.69 2.87 -8.48
N LYS A 122 11.91 3.13 -8.00
CA LYS A 122 12.98 2.14 -7.91
C LYS A 122 12.99 1.39 -6.58
N ASP A 123 12.26 1.91 -5.59
CA ASP A 123 12.18 1.38 -4.24
C ASP A 123 11.13 0.28 -4.09
N VAL A 124 10.44 -0.10 -5.17
CA VAL A 124 9.31 -1.05 -5.15
C VAL A 124 9.51 -2.14 -6.20
N PHE A 125 9.23 -3.38 -5.82
CA PHE A 125 9.39 -4.54 -6.70
C PHE A 125 8.41 -5.66 -6.34
N TRP A 126 8.06 -6.48 -7.34
CA TRP A 126 7.22 -7.66 -7.17
C TRP A 126 8.10 -8.90 -6.99
N LEU A 127 7.62 -9.84 -6.17
CA LEU A 127 8.19 -11.18 -5.99
C LEU A 127 7.07 -12.21 -6.03
N SER A 128 7.40 -13.44 -6.44
CA SER A 128 6.52 -14.56 -6.15
C SER A 128 6.56 -14.89 -4.66
N LEU A 129 5.49 -15.50 -4.16
CA LEU A 129 5.44 -16.02 -2.80
C LEU A 129 6.54 -17.06 -2.55
N GLU A 130 6.90 -17.84 -3.56
CA GLU A 130 8.00 -18.82 -3.46
C GLU A 130 9.35 -18.13 -3.27
N GLU A 131 9.64 -17.11 -4.09
CA GLU A 131 10.84 -16.28 -3.92
C GLU A 131 10.82 -15.59 -2.55
N PHE A 132 9.67 -15.12 -2.10
CA PHE A 132 9.51 -14.50 -0.80
C PHE A 132 9.86 -15.46 0.35
N VAL A 133 9.33 -16.67 0.35
CA VAL A 133 9.63 -17.66 1.41
C VAL A 133 11.10 -18.09 1.40
N GLN A 134 11.76 -18.07 0.25
CA GLN A 134 13.18 -18.37 0.14
C GLN A 134 14.08 -17.25 0.69
N ASN A 135 13.68 -15.99 0.48
CA ASN A 135 14.54 -14.83 0.77
C ASN A 135 14.23 -14.13 2.10
N PHE A 136 13.10 -14.45 2.74
CA PHE A 136 12.64 -13.77 3.96
C PHE A 136 12.46 -14.77 5.12
N ASP A 137 12.98 -14.39 6.30
CA ASP A 137 12.94 -15.22 7.50
C ASP A 137 11.62 -15.07 8.28
N GLY A 138 10.86 -13.99 8.03
CA GLY A 138 9.62 -13.76 8.76
C GLY A 138 8.82 -12.56 8.31
N VAL A 139 7.56 -12.56 8.74
CA VAL A 139 6.59 -11.49 8.47
C VAL A 139 5.98 -11.02 9.78
N VAL A 140 5.97 -9.71 9.96
CA VAL A 140 5.32 -9.04 11.08
C VAL A 140 4.07 -8.35 10.56
N ILE A 141 2.91 -8.73 11.09
CA ILE A 141 1.64 -8.07 10.83
C ILE A 141 1.26 -7.30 12.09
N HIS A 142 1.36 -5.97 12.00
CA HIS A 142 1.06 -5.07 13.09
C HIS A 142 -0.26 -4.34 12.83
N THR A 143 -1.30 -4.68 13.58
CA THR A 143 -2.57 -3.95 13.57
C THR A 143 -2.56 -2.87 14.65
N PHE A 144 -2.82 -1.63 14.26
CA PHE A 144 -2.96 -0.51 15.18
C PHE A 144 -4.43 -0.22 15.47
N GLU A 145 -4.74 0.02 16.75
CA GLU A 145 -6.03 0.56 17.14
C GLU A 145 -6.01 2.07 16.92
N LEU A 146 -6.88 2.54 16.02
CA LEU A 146 -7.13 3.97 15.89
C LEU A 146 -8.03 4.40 17.05
N SER A 147 -7.73 5.54 17.67
CA SER A 147 -8.63 6.15 18.65
C SER A 147 -9.99 6.45 18.00
N SER A 148 -11.07 6.49 18.79
CA SER A 148 -12.41 6.83 18.26
C SER A 148 -12.43 8.16 17.51
N ALA A 149 -11.61 9.13 17.91
CA ALA A 149 -11.45 10.41 17.24
C ALA A 149 -10.79 10.28 15.85
N GLU A 150 -9.73 9.48 15.71
CA GLU A 150 -9.08 9.23 14.43
C GLU A 150 -9.95 8.38 13.50
N GLN A 151 -10.69 7.41 14.05
CA GLN A 151 -11.67 6.64 13.29
C GLN A 151 -12.73 7.56 12.67
N LYS A 152 -13.26 8.49 13.48
CA LYS A 152 -14.23 9.50 13.03
C LYS A 152 -13.63 10.38 11.93
N ARG A 153 -12.43 10.95 12.15
CA ARG A 153 -11.76 11.81 11.18
C ARG A 153 -11.49 11.08 9.85
N ARG A 154 -11.09 9.81 9.91
CA ARG A 154 -10.84 9.01 8.71
C ARG A 154 -12.14 8.69 7.97
N ALA A 155 -13.22 8.39 8.69
CA ALA A 155 -14.53 8.19 8.09
C ALA A 155 -15.06 9.46 7.42
N GLU A 156 -14.88 10.62 8.03
CA GLU A 156 -15.21 11.93 7.44
C GLU A 156 -14.43 12.18 6.15
N ILE A 157 -13.11 11.93 6.16
CA ILE A 157 -12.27 12.03 4.96
C ILE A 157 -12.76 11.06 3.87
N MET A 158 -12.91 9.78 4.18
CA MET A 158 -13.36 8.78 3.21
C MET A 158 -14.75 9.09 2.66
N SER A 159 -15.67 9.60 3.49
CA SER A 159 -17.01 10.04 3.09
C SER A 159 -16.95 11.25 2.15
N ALA A 160 -16.09 12.22 2.44
CA ALA A 160 -15.86 13.38 1.56
C ALA A 160 -15.32 12.94 0.20
N PHE A 161 -14.48 11.90 0.17
CA PHE A 161 -13.95 11.33 -1.07
C PHE A 161 -14.93 10.38 -1.79
N SER A 162 -15.86 9.72 -1.10
CA SER A 162 -16.91 8.91 -1.75
C SER A 162 -18.01 9.74 -2.42
N GLY A 163 -18.15 11.00 -2.01
CA GLY A 163 -19.02 11.98 -2.66
C GLY A 163 -18.44 12.58 -3.95
N PHE A 164 -17.16 12.32 -4.25
CA PHE A 164 -16.59 12.72 -5.54
C PHE A 164 -17.15 11.81 -6.63
N PRO A 165 -17.85 12.35 -7.65
CA PRO A 165 -18.34 11.54 -8.74
C PRO A 165 -17.16 10.96 -9.53
N GLN A 166 -16.87 9.68 -9.32
CA GLN A 166 -15.98 8.87 -10.15
C GLN A 166 -16.54 8.62 -11.56
N GLN A 167 -17.51 9.41 -12.02
CA GLN A 167 -18.03 9.33 -13.39
C GLN A 167 -17.28 10.30 -14.30
N LEU A 168 -15.98 10.05 -14.49
CA LEU A 168 -15.36 10.46 -15.74
C LEU A 168 -16.01 9.61 -16.83
N LYS A 169 -16.86 10.24 -17.65
CA LYS A 169 -17.54 9.55 -18.77
C LYS A 169 -16.49 8.78 -19.59
N PRO A 170 -16.63 7.45 -19.76
CA PRO A 170 -15.74 6.70 -20.63
C PRO A 170 -15.80 7.32 -22.03
N GLY A 171 -14.64 7.58 -22.64
CA GLY A 171 -14.50 8.21 -23.96
C GLY A 171 -13.95 9.64 -24.00
N LEU A 172 -13.74 10.31 -22.86
CA LEU A 172 -13.12 11.65 -22.84
C LEU A 172 -11.59 11.59 -23.02
N SER A 173 -11.07 12.46 -23.88
CA SER A 173 -9.63 12.66 -24.08
C SER A 173 -8.96 13.16 -22.79
N GLU A 174 -7.65 12.91 -22.63
CA GLU A 174 -6.90 13.31 -21.44
C GLU A 174 -7.02 14.82 -21.14
N ARG A 175 -7.07 15.65 -22.18
CA ARG A 175 -7.27 17.10 -22.06
C ARG A 175 -8.64 17.45 -21.48
N GLN A 176 -9.69 16.75 -21.90
CA GLN A 176 -11.05 16.94 -21.36
C GLN A 176 -11.16 16.47 -19.91
N ARG A 177 -10.50 15.34 -19.56
CA ARG A 177 -10.43 14.87 -18.17
C ARG A 177 -9.74 15.88 -17.26
N LYS A 178 -8.63 16.48 -17.71
CA LYS A 178 -7.93 17.54 -16.97
C LYS A 178 -8.80 18.80 -16.80
N MET A 179 -9.53 19.22 -17.83
CA MET A 179 -10.45 20.35 -17.72
C MET A 179 -11.61 20.08 -16.75
N GLN A 180 -12.21 18.89 -16.79
CA GLN A 180 -13.27 18.53 -15.85
C GLN A 180 -12.78 18.44 -14.41
N ALA A 181 -11.62 17.80 -14.18
CA ALA A 181 -11.04 17.72 -12.85
C ALA A 181 -10.70 19.12 -12.29
N LYS A 182 -10.18 20.02 -13.12
CA LYS A 182 -9.93 21.41 -12.73
C LYS A 182 -11.24 22.15 -12.38
N ALA A 183 -12.26 22.04 -13.22
CA ALA A 183 -13.55 22.69 -12.98
C ALA A 183 -14.21 22.21 -11.67
N GLN A 184 -14.11 20.91 -11.37
CA GLN A 184 -14.58 20.35 -10.10
C GLN A 184 -13.78 20.88 -8.90
N ALA A 185 -12.45 20.95 -9.01
CA ALA A 185 -11.60 21.50 -7.96
C ALA A 185 -11.92 22.98 -7.68
N ASP A 186 -12.11 23.78 -8.73
CA ASP A 186 -12.47 25.20 -8.62
C ASP A 186 -13.85 25.38 -7.96
N GLN A 187 -14.82 24.51 -8.28
CA GLN A 187 -16.16 24.54 -7.66
C GLN A 187 -16.09 24.23 -6.15
N ILE A 188 -15.28 23.26 -5.74
CA ILE A 188 -15.09 22.91 -4.33
C ILE A 188 -14.37 24.03 -3.57
N ALA A 189 -13.35 24.63 -4.17
CA ALA A 189 -12.66 25.76 -3.57
C ALA A 189 -13.63 26.93 -3.32
N ALA A 190 -14.52 27.22 -4.28
CA ALA A 190 -15.54 28.25 -4.13
C ALA A 190 -16.55 27.92 -3.02
N GLU A 191 -16.95 26.66 -2.88
CA GLU A 191 -17.89 26.23 -1.83
C GLU A 191 -17.26 26.33 -0.43
N LEU A 192 -15.99 25.95 -0.28
CA LEU A 192 -15.24 26.10 0.97
C LEU A 192 -15.10 27.57 1.40
N ILE A 193 -14.78 28.46 0.45
CA ILE A 193 -14.70 29.90 0.71
C ILE A 193 -16.07 30.44 1.16
N ALA A 194 -17.14 30.04 0.50
CA ALA A 194 -18.49 30.45 0.87
C ALA A 194 -18.91 29.94 2.26
N GLU A 195 -18.45 28.76 2.67
CA GLU A 195 -18.70 28.21 4.00
C GLU A 195 -17.90 28.94 5.10
N GLU A 196 -16.65 29.33 4.84
CA GLU A 196 -15.87 30.19 5.74
C GLU A 196 -16.55 31.55 5.96
N GLU A 197 -17.10 32.17 4.91
CA GLU A 197 -17.83 33.44 5.05
C GLU A 197 -19.12 33.28 5.88
N ARG A 198 -19.83 32.15 5.74
CA ARG A 198 -21.04 31.85 6.53
C ARG A 198 -20.73 31.65 8.02
N THR A 199 -19.61 31.00 8.32
CA THR A 199 -19.20 30.76 9.72
C THR A 199 -18.65 32.03 10.38
N SER A 200 -17.95 32.87 9.64
CA SER A 200 -17.46 34.18 10.11
C SER A 200 -18.60 35.13 10.51
N LYS A 201 -19.69 35.19 9.72
CA LYS A 201 -20.87 36.02 10.03
C LYS A 201 -21.68 35.53 11.24
N ARG A 202 -21.54 34.27 11.65
CA ARG A 202 -22.24 33.71 12.82
C ARG A 202 -21.56 34.03 14.15
N GLN A 203 -20.28 34.40 14.15
CA GLN A 203 -19.62 34.87 15.37
C GLN A 203 -19.94 36.36 15.60
N GLY A 204 -21.11 36.61 16.17
CA GLY A 204 -21.51 37.95 16.59
C GLY A 204 -20.48 38.60 17.54
N PRO A 205 -20.47 39.95 17.63
CA PRO A 205 -19.47 40.69 18.38
C PRO A 205 -19.42 40.25 19.84
N LYS A 206 -18.30 39.66 20.26
CA LYS A 206 -18.04 39.32 21.67
C LYS A 206 -18.06 40.61 22.49
N MET A 207 -19.17 40.87 23.19
CA MET A 207 -19.26 41.97 24.14
C MET A 207 -18.15 41.82 25.18
N LYS A 208 -17.17 42.72 25.13
CA LYS A 208 -16.11 42.83 26.14
C LYS A 208 -16.76 43.20 27.47
N LYS A 209 -16.98 42.22 28.36
CA LYS A 209 -17.35 42.46 29.75
C LYS A 209 -16.20 43.22 30.43
N LYS A 210 -16.38 44.53 30.60
CA LYS A 210 -15.52 45.42 31.38
C LYS A 210 -15.54 44.93 32.84
N ARG A 211 -14.49 44.24 33.28
CA ARG A 211 -14.28 43.94 34.69
C ARG A 211 -13.95 45.26 35.39
N LYS A 212 -14.90 45.78 36.18
CA LYS A 212 -14.62 46.83 37.16
C LYS A 212 -13.74 46.21 38.25
N GLY A 213 -12.51 46.68 38.36
CA GLY A 213 -11.65 46.40 39.52
C GLY A 213 -12.15 47.24 40.69
N THR A 214 -12.54 46.56 41.76
CA THR A 214 -12.73 47.16 43.08
C THR A 214 -11.38 47.18 43.77
N ARG A 215 -11.04 48.36 44.29
CA ARG A 215 -9.84 48.65 45.06
C ARG A 215 -10.12 48.39 46.54
#